data_AF-A0A7D9M5L3-F1
#
_entry.id   AF-A0A7D9M5L3-F1
#
_cell.length_a   1.000
_cell.length_b   1.000
_cell.length_c   1.000
_cell.angle_alpha   90.00
_cell.angle_beta   90.00
_cell.angle_gamma   90.00
#
_symmetry.space_group_name_H-M   'P 1'
#
loop_
_entity.id
_entity.type
_entity.pdbx_description
1 polymer ?
#
loop_
_entity_poly.entity_id
_entity_poly.type
_entity_poly.pdbx_seq_one_letter_code
_entity_poly.pdbx_strand_id
1 'polypeptide(L)'
;TPPESDTERTLFTTTTDQATIPVEETVTFLVIIVIAEPFVPELQNRRSQAFRNLRSRFLVFLIPIYRNRRGFVGIIFNSFSQGSVVADIEILYNSTEPIPTVEEVQSPIAEARDNGSAPFNISSFQVAKKGESQDGFETWKIGVAVCFAFVLLLLIFISVM
;
A
#
# COMPACT_ATOMS: atom_id res chain seq x y z
N THR A 1 18.55 -52.57 -15.19
CA THR A 1 19.60 -51.57 -15.45
C THR A 1 18.98 -50.19 -15.27
N PRO A 2 19.52 -49.33 -14.39
CA PRO A 2 19.02 -47.98 -14.08
C PRO A 2 19.67 -46.94 -15.06
N PRO A 3 19.37 -45.62 -15.06
CA PRO A 3 19.41 -44.65 -13.92
C PRO A 3 18.10 -43.85 -13.74
N GLU A 4 17.60 -43.51 -12.55
CA GLU A 4 18.13 -42.60 -11.49
C GLU A 4 18.27 -41.14 -11.95
N SER A 5 17.33 -40.30 -11.52
CA SER A 5 17.40 -38.84 -11.62
C SER A 5 16.76 -38.23 -10.37
N ASP A 6 17.51 -38.20 -9.29
CA ASP A 6 17.22 -37.39 -8.12
C ASP A 6 17.18 -35.91 -8.52
N THR A 7 16.02 -35.27 -8.36
CA THR A 7 15.93 -33.80 -8.32
C THR A 7 15.75 -33.40 -6.86
N GLU A 8 16.89 -33.12 -6.23
CA GLU A 8 16.99 -32.57 -4.89
C GLU A 8 16.25 -31.23 -4.80
N ARG A 9 15.11 -31.20 -4.10
CA ARG A 9 14.36 -29.97 -3.84
C ARG A 9 14.98 -29.26 -2.64
N THR A 10 15.84 -28.29 -2.89
CA THR A 10 16.38 -27.36 -1.88
C THR A 10 15.25 -26.68 -1.12
N LEU A 11 15.10 -27.03 0.16
CA LEU A 11 14.23 -26.34 1.10
C LEU A 11 14.89 -25.02 1.49
N PHE A 12 14.44 -23.90 0.92
CA PHE A 12 14.81 -22.58 1.38
C PHE A 12 14.03 -22.24 2.66
N THR A 13 14.57 -22.60 3.81
CA THR A 13 14.09 -22.12 5.11
C THR A 13 14.62 -20.69 5.30
N THR A 14 13.83 -19.69 4.90
CA THR A 14 14.09 -18.29 5.27
C THR A 14 13.57 -18.07 6.69
N THR A 15 14.46 -18.21 7.67
CA THR A 15 14.21 -17.74 9.04
C THR A 15 14.46 -16.24 9.07
N THR A 16 13.40 -15.45 8.90
CA THR A 16 13.42 -14.03 9.28
C THR A 16 13.31 -13.97 10.80
N ASP A 17 14.43 -13.73 11.48
CA ASP A 17 14.45 -13.33 12.88
C ASP A 17 13.87 -11.91 12.96
N GLN A 18 12.55 -11.85 13.16
CA GLN A 18 11.81 -10.61 13.27
C GLN A 18 11.85 -10.20 14.74
N ALA A 19 12.71 -9.23 15.07
CA ALA A 19 12.65 -8.53 16.35
C ALA A 19 11.20 -8.03 16.54
N THR A 20 10.48 -8.65 17.47
CA THR A 20 9.10 -8.30 17.77
C THR A 20 9.13 -7.02 18.59
N ILE A 21 9.13 -5.87 17.91
CA ILE A 21 8.74 -4.62 18.56
C ILE A 21 7.23 -4.74 18.85
N PRO A 22 6.77 -4.53 20.09
CA PRO A 22 5.36 -4.57 20.42
C PRO A 22 4.57 -3.59 19.55
N VAL A 23 3.44 -4.03 18.99
CA VAL A 23 2.55 -3.19 18.16
C VAL A 23 2.09 -1.92 18.90
N GLU A 24 2.08 -1.93 20.24
CA GLU A 24 1.78 -0.77 21.10
C GLU A 24 2.78 0.38 20.98
N GLU A 25 3.99 0.14 20.46
CA GLU A 25 5.02 1.17 20.28
C GLU A 25 5.14 1.60 18.80
N THR A 26 4.06 1.52 18.02
CA THR A 26 4.09 1.92 16.61
C THR A 26 3.09 3.02 16.28
N VAL A 27 3.54 3.99 15.48
CA VAL A 27 2.71 4.99 14.82
C VAL A 27 2.49 4.56 13.38
N THR A 28 1.25 4.57 12.95
CA THR A 28 0.85 4.04 11.63
C THR A 28 0.39 5.17 10.72
N PHE A 29 0.88 5.15 9.48
CA PHE A 29 0.36 5.96 8.38
C PHE A 29 -0.45 5.08 7.43
N LEU A 30 -1.70 5.44 7.20
CA LEU A 30 -2.56 4.87 6.17
C LEU A 30 -2.19 5.49 4.84
N VAL A 31 -1.90 4.64 3.85
CA VAL A 31 -1.52 5.02 2.50
C VAL A 31 -2.46 4.33 1.53
N ILE A 32 -3.19 5.13 0.76
CA ILE A 32 -4.08 4.67 -0.30
C ILE A 32 -3.46 5.06 -1.64
N ILE A 33 -3.25 4.10 -2.52
CA ILE A 33 -2.68 4.34 -3.87
C ILE A 33 -3.64 3.79 -4.92
N VAL A 34 -4.04 4.62 -5.87
CA VAL A 34 -4.84 4.23 -7.03
C VAL A 34 -3.91 4.11 -8.23
N ILE A 35 -3.87 2.95 -8.88
CA ILE A 35 -3.06 2.72 -10.07
C ILE A 35 -3.94 2.48 -11.29
N ALA A 36 -3.49 2.93 -12.46
CA ALA A 36 -4.17 2.77 -13.74
C ALA A 36 -4.00 1.34 -14.32
N GLU A 37 -4.29 0.33 -13.51
CA GLU A 37 -4.33 -1.08 -13.92
C GLU A 37 -5.76 -1.62 -13.83
N PRO A 38 -6.16 -2.53 -14.74
CA PRO A 38 -7.47 -3.15 -14.68
C PRO A 38 -7.59 -4.01 -13.42
N PHE A 39 -8.71 -3.85 -12.72
CA PHE A 39 -9.01 -4.70 -11.57
C PHE A 39 -9.45 -6.08 -12.06
N VAL A 40 -8.79 -7.13 -11.55
CA VAL A 40 -9.21 -8.52 -11.79
C VAL A 40 -9.73 -9.14 -10.48
N PRO A 41 -10.78 -9.97 -10.51
CA PRO A 41 -11.42 -10.50 -9.31
C PRO A 41 -10.47 -11.25 -8.37
N GLU A 42 -9.41 -11.87 -8.91
CA GLU A 42 -8.39 -12.58 -8.15
C GLU A 42 -7.65 -11.66 -7.16
N LEU A 43 -7.64 -10.35 -7.37
CA LEU A 43 -7.07 -9.37 -6.44
C LEU A 43 -7.88 -9.22 -5.14
N GLN A 44 -9.11 -9.75 -5.06
CA GLN A 44 -9.84 -9.83 -3.80
C GLN A 44 -9.35 -11.00 -2.93
N ASN A 45 -8.76 -12.02 -3.55
CA ASN A 45 -8.28 -13.20 -2.86
C ASN A 45 -6.80 -13.09 -2.53
N ARG A 46 -6.47 -12.84 -1.25
CA ARG A 46 -5.08 -12.75 -0.76
C ARG A 46 -4.21 -13.98 -1.07
N ARG A 47 -4.82 -15.14 -1.31
CA ARG A 47 -4.10 -16.38 -1.64
C ARG A 47 -3.80 -16.50 -3.13
N SER A 48 -4.43 -15.73 -3.99
CA SER A 48 -4.25 -15.80 -5.44
C SER A 48 -2.84 -15.37 -5.85
N GLN A 49 -2.41 -15.85 -7.01
CA GLN A 49 -1.14 -15.44 -7.59
C GLN A 49 -1.18 -13.97 -8.04
N ALA A 50 -2.31 -13.50 -8.58
CA ALA A 50 -2.50 -12.10 -8.96
C ALA A 50 -2.28 -11.15 -7.77
N PHE A 51 -2.89 -11.44 -6.61
CA PHE A 51 -2.71 -10.64 -5.41
C PHE A 51 -1.25 -10.61 -4.96
N ARG A 52 -0.62 -11.80 -4.87
CA ARG A 52 0.78 -11.93 -4.40
C ARG A 52 1.75 -11.19 -5.31
N ASN A 53 1.58 -11.30 -6.63
CA ASN A 53 2.42 -10.62 -7.61
C ASN A 53 2.28 -9.09 -7.49
N LEU A 54 1.05 -8.59 -7.44
CA LEU A 54 0.82 -7.15 -7.36
C LEU A 54 1.30 -6.58 -6.02
N ARG A 55 1.00 -7.26 -4.90
CA ARG A 55 1.54 -6.92 -3.58
C ARG A 55 3.07 -6.89 -3.59
N SER A 56 3.72 -7.87 -4.23
CA SER A 56 5.17 -7.92 -4.32
C SER A 56 5.73 -6.71 -5.06
N ARG A 57 5.10 -6.27 -6.16
CA ARG A 57 5.49 -5.04 -6.88
C ARG A 57 5.41 -3.81 -5.98
N PHE A 58 4.34 -3.67 -5.19
CA PHE A 58 4.23 -2.59 -4.20
C PHE A 58 5.33 -2.64 -3.14
N LEU A 59 5.64 -3.83 -2.60
CA LEU A 59 6.69 -3.95 -1.58
C LEU A 59 8.09 -3.66 -2.15
N VAL A 60 8.40 -4.16 -3.35
CA VAL A 60 9.67 -3.87 -4.05
C VAL A 60 9.81 -2.37 -4.33
N PHE A 61 8.71 -1.66 -4.54
CA PHE A 61 8.68 -0.22 -4.72
C PHE A 61 8.81 0.56 -3.41
N LEU A 62 8.01 0.26 -2.39
CA LEU A 62 7.90 1.08 -1.17
C LEU A 62 9.02 0.80 -0.17
N ILE A 63 9.49 -0.45 -0.04
CA ILE A 63 10.54 -0.78 0.95
C ILE A 63 11.82 0.05 0.71
N PRO A 64 12.37 0.17 -0.51
CA PRO A 64 13.54 1.01 -0.75
C PRO A 64 13.34 2.48 -0.40
N ILE A 65 12.12 3.01 -0.52
CA ILE A 65 11.77 4.41 -0.22
C ILE A 65 11.84 4.70 1.29
N TYR A 66 11.36 3.77 2.12
CA TYR A 66 11.19 4.00 3.56
C TYR A 66 12.21 3.31 4.45
N ARG A 67 12.87 2.23 3.99
CA ARG A 67 13.76 1.40 4.83
C ARG A 67 14.91 2.15 5.52
N ASN A 68 15.40 3.21 4.89
CA ASN A 68 16.54 3.98 5.40
C ASN A 68 16.08 5.17 6.26
N ARG A 69 14.77 5.36 6.44
CA ARG A 69 14.23 6.43 7.27
C ARG A 69 14.28 6.01 8.73
N ARG A 70 14.60 6.97 9.58
CA ARG A 70 14.67 6.78 11.02
C ARG A 70 13.32 6.31 11.55
N GLY A 71 13.35 5.33 12.44
CA GLY A 71 12.16 4.77 13.07
C GLY A 71 11.30 3.90 12.14
N PHE A 72 11.66 3.66 10.88
CA PHE A 72 10.89 2.76 10.02
C PHE A 72 10.88 1.32 10.58
N VAL A 73 9.69 0.76 10.78
CA VAL A 73 9.49 -0.60 11.29
C VAL A 73 9.09 -1.55 10.17
N GLY A 74 8.19 -1.10 9.28
CA GLY A 74 7.71 -1.97 8.21
C GLY A 74 6.52 -1.43 7.44
N ILE A 75 6.01 -2.29 6.56
CA ILE A 75 4.85 -2.04 5.72
C ILE A 75 3.88 -3.21 5.85
N ILE A 76 2.63 -2.92 6.18
CA ILE A 76 1.53 -3.88 6.17
C ILE A 76 0.69 -3.62 4.92
N PHE A 77 0.41 -4.68 4.16
CA PHE A 77 -0.42 -4.59 2.96
C PHE A 77 -1.82 -5.14 3.26
N ASN A 78 -2.82 -4.27 3.21
CA ASN A 78 -4.19 -4.60 3.59
C ASN A 78 -4.93 -5.23 2.41
N SER A 79 -5.25 -4.49 1.35
CA SER A 79 -6.13 -5.04 0.32
C SER A 79 -5.98 -4.37 -1.02
N PHE A 80 -6.60 -4.98 -2.03
CA PHE A 80 -6.93 -4.33 -3.29
C PHE A 80 -8.43 -4.19 -3.41
N SER A 81 -8.91 -3.06 -3.91
CA SER A 81 -10.33 -2.83 -4.19
C SER A 81 -10.57 -2.29 -5.60
N GLN A 82 -11.83 -2.36 -6.04
CA GLN A 82 -12.29 -2.03 -7.38
C GLN A 82 -12.44 -0.52 -7.60
N GLY A 83 -12.17 -0.05 -8.82
CA GLY A 83 -12.24 1.39 -9.19
C GLY A 83 -10.95 1.91 -9.85
N SER A 84 -10.36 1.14 -10.77
CA SER A 84 -8.89 0.97 -10.89
C SER A 84 -8.34 0.19 -9.70
N VAL A 85 -7.14 -0.39 -9.77
CA VAL A 85 -6.60 -1.09 -8.60
C VAL A 85 -6.28 -0.06 -7.52
N VAL A 86 -7.04 -0.11 -6.42
CA VAL A 86 -6.79 0.70 -5.22
C VAL A 86 -6.08 -0.16 -4.19
N ALA A 87 -4.86 0.20 -3.81
CA ALA A 87 -4.05 -0.44 -2.79
C ALA A 87 -4.20 0.25 -1.44
N ASP A 88 -4.55 -0.52 -0.40
CA ASP A 88 -4.59 -0.09 0.99
C ASP A 88 -3.37 -0.63 1.74
N ILE A 89 -2.56 0.27 2.27
CA ILE A 89 -1.24 0.01 2.83
C ILE A 89 -1.07 0.79 4.14
N GLU A 90 -0.40 0.18 5.11
CA GLU A 90 0.03 0.82 6.34
C GLU A 90 1.56 0.89 6.40
N ILE A 91 2.10 2.05 6.72
CA ILE A 91 3.53 2.26 6.98
C ILE A 91 3.71 2.48 8.47
N LEU A 92 4.57 1.67 9.09
CA LEU A 92 4.75 1.63 10.53
C LEU A 92 6.07 2.29 10.91
N TYR A 93 6.00 3.18 11.90
CA TYR A 93 7.15 3.82 12.53
C TYR A 93 7.17 3.53 14.02
N ASN A 94 8.37 3.42 14.61
CA ASN A 94 8.56 3.26 16.04
C ASN A 94 8.19 4.58 16.74
N SER A 95 7.29 4.53 17.73
CA SER A 95 6.81 5.69 18.47
C SER A 95 7.85 6.29 19.42
N THR A 96 8.92 5.55 19.73
CA THR A 96 10.05 6.01 20.55
C THR A 96 11.09 6.81 19.75
N GLU A 97 11.00 6.78 18.42
CA GLU A 97 11.83 7.57 17.51
C GLU A 97 11.08 8.82 17.04
N PRO A 98 11.77 9.82 16.46
CA PRO A 98 11.12 10.95 15.82
C PRO A 98 10.11 10.48 14.76
N ILE A 99 8.84 10.77 15.01
CA ILE A 99 7.74 10.40 14.13
C ILE A 99 7.75 11.34 12.91
N PRO A 100 7.75 10.81 11.68
CA PRO A 100 7.70 11.65 10.49
C PRO A 100 6.37 12.40 10.38
N THR A 101 6.38 13.53 9.71
CA THR A 101 5.16 14.24 9.28
C THR A 101 4.48 13.49 8.13
N VAL A 102 3.20 13.81 7.89
CA VAL A 102 2.46 13.26 6.73
C VAL A 102 3.17 13.61 5.42
N GLU A 103 3.68 14.84 5.29
CA GLU A 103 4.41 15.29 4.10
C GLU A 103 5.67 14.46 3.87
N GLU A 104 6.46 14.17 4.91
CA GLU A 104 7.66 13.33 4.79
C GLU A 104 7.34 11.90 4.34
N VAL A 105 6.16 11.39 4.67
CA VAL A 105 5.68 10.09 4.18
C VAL A 105 5.13 10.21 2.75
N GLN A 106 4.51 11.32 2.40
CA GLN A 106 3.83 11.56 1.12
C GLN A 106 4.77 11.92 -0.03
N SER A 107 5.71 12.84 0.17
CA SER A 107 6.58 13.40 -0.87
C SER A 107 7.35 12.34 -1.67
N PRO A 108 7.89 11.27 -1.07
CA PRO A 108 8.61 10.26 -1.85
C PRO A 108 7.74 9.49 -2.84
N ILE A 109 6.46 9.26 -2.50
CA ILE A 109 5.50 8.65 -3.43
C ILE A 109 5.16 9.65 -4.55
N ALA A 110 5.03 10.94 -4.22
CA ALA A 110 4.80 12.00 -5.19
C ALA A 110 5.95 12.08 -6.20
N GLU A 111 7.18 12.18 -5.71
CA GLU A 111 8.39 12.21 -6.53
C GLU A 111 8.49 10.97 -7.44
N ALA A 112 8.22 9.79 -6.88
CA ALA A 112 8.29 8.53 -7.64
C ALA A 112 7.21 8.40 -8.72
N ARG A 113 6.04 9.00 -8.51
CA ARG A 113 5.01 9.13 -9.55
C ARG A 113 5.48 10.10 -10.63
N ASP A 114 5.92 11.29 -10.22
CA ASP A 114 6.19 12.41 -11.12
C ASP A 114 7.43 12.15 -12.00
N ASN A 115 8.42 11.42 -11.50
CA ASN A 115 9.59 11.00 -12.26
C ASN A 115 9.42 9.68 -13.02
N GLY A 116 8.26 9.01 -12.88
CA GLY A 116 7.96 7.73 -13.53
C GLY A 116 8.80 6.54 -13.04
N SER A 117 9.36 6.58 -11.83
CA SER A 117 10.15 5.48 -11.26
C SER A 117 9.30 4.39 -10.58
N ALA A 118 8.01 4.66 -10.35
CA ALA A 118 7.09 3.65 -9.86
C ALA A 118 6.89 2.52 -10.89
N PRO A 119 6.81 1.24 -10.47
CA PRO A 119 6.63 0.10 -11.38
C PRO A 119 5.20 -0.02 -11.94
N PHE A 120 4.33 0.96 -11.66
CA PHE A 120 2.95 1.07 -12.10
C PHE A 120 2.60 2.55 -12.27
N ASN A 121 1.59 2.83 -13.08
CA ASN A 121 1.09 4.19 -13.26
C ASN A 121 0.18 4.58 -12.08
N ILE A 122 0.63 5.50 -11.23
CA ILE A 122 -0.12 6.00 -10.08
C ILE A 122 -1.04 7.14 -10.53
N SER A 123 -2.35 6.87 -10.56
CA SER A 123 -3.39 7.86 -10.89
C SER A 123 -3.56 8.89 -9.77
N SER A 124 -3.61 8.43 -8.52
CA SER A 124 -3.74 9.27 -7.34
C SER A 124 -3.28 8.51 -6.10
N PHE A 125 -2.98 9.22 -5.02
CA PHE A 125 -2.65 8.63 -3.74
C PHE A 125 -2.98 9.58 -2.59
N GLN A 126 -3.13 9.04 -1.38
CA GLN A 126 -3.41 9.78 -0.16
C GLN A 126 -2.63 9.16 1.01
N VAL A 127 -2.16 10.00 1.93
CA VAL A 127 -1.47 9.59 3.15
C VAL A 127 -2.12 10.26 4.35
N ALA A 128 -2.41 9.50 5.40
CA ALA A 128 -2.95 10.02 6.65
C ALA A 128 -2.34 9.30 7.85
N LYS A 129 -2.14 9.99 8.97
CA LYS A 129 -1.73 9.35 10.22
C LYS A 129 -2.95 8.71 10.88
N LYS A 130 -2.84 7.42 11.23
CA LYS A 130 -3.93 6.65 11.85
C LYS A 130 -4.21 7.21 13.25
N GLY A 131 -5.45 7.64 13.49
CA GLY A 131 -5.90 8.12 14.80
C GLY A 131 -5.69 9.61 15.09
N GLU A 132 -5.16 10.39 14.15
CA GLU A 132 -5.08 11.85 14.27
C GLU A 132 -6.27 12.49 13.55
N SER A 133 -7.08 13.26 14.28
CA SER A 133 -8.09 14.14 13.69
C SER A 133 -7.37 15.25 12.97
N GLN A 134 -7.14 15.10 11.66
CA GLN A 134 -6.30 16.05 10.93
C GLN A 134 -7.06 17.36 10.70
N ASP A 135 -6.74 18.39 11.49
CA ASP A 135 -7.07 19.79 11.20
C ASP A 135 -6.24 20.36 10.01
N GLY A 136 -5.27 19.59 9.51
CA GLY A 136 -4.41 19.94 8.37
C GLY A 136 -4.94 19.55 6.98
N PHE A 137 -6.14 18.96 6.88
CA PHE A 137 -6.81 18.81 5.59
C PHE A 137 -7.93 19.83 5.53
N GLU A 138 -7.66 20.97 4.90
CA GLU A 138 -8.64 21.95 4.47
C GLU A 138 -9.94 21.25 4.04
N THR A 139 -10.91 21.23 4.95
CA THR A 139 -12.04 20.29 4.98
C THR A 139 -12.99 20.46 3.80
N TRP A 140 -12.88 21.57 3.06
CA TRP A 140 -13.63 21.78 1.84
C TRP A 140 -13.13 20.96 0.65
N LYS A 141 -11.88 20.47 0.64
CA LYS A 141 -11.35 19.66 -0.47
C LYS A 141 -11.61 18.16 -0.33
N ILE A 142 -11.59 17.61 0.89
CA ILE A 142 -11.95 16.18 1.12
C ILE A 142 -13.47 15.98 1.07
N GLY A 143 -14.24 16.94 1.56
CA GLY A 143 -15.70 16.93 1.39
C GLY A 143 -16.11 16.83 -0.08
N VAL A 144 -15.36 17.45 -1.00
CA VAL A 144 -15.59 17.33 -2.44
C VAL A 144 -15.20 15.96 -2.98
N ALA A 145 -14.10 15.34 -2.54
CA ALA A 145 -13.69 14.02 -3.06
C ALA A 145 -14.63 12.88 -2.63
N VAL A 146 -15.08 12.89 -1.36
CA VAL A 146 -16.04 11.89 -0.85
C VAL A 146 -17.43 12.13 -1.44
N CYS A 147 -17.86 13.39 -1.59
CA CYS A 147 -19.09 13.69 -2.33
C CYS A 147 -18.99 13.35 -3.82
N PHE A 148 -17.84 13.55 -4.47
CA PHE A 148 -17.71 13.27 -5.91
C PHE A 148 -17.79 11.76 -6.18
N ALA A 149 -17.20 10.91 -5.34
CA ALA A 149 -17.33 9.45 -5.46
C ALA A 149 -18.75 8.96 -5.15
N PHE A 150 -19.44 9.55 -4.17
CA PHE A 150 -20.81 9.19 -3.83
C PHE A 150 -21.85 9.71 -4.84
N VAL A 151 -21.62 10.91 -5.41
CA VAL A 151 -22.44 11.49 -6.49
C VAL A 151 -22.20 10.76 -7.81
N LEU A 152 -20.97 10.34 -8.14
CA LEU A 152 -20.73 9.51 -9.33
C LEU A 152 -21.42 8.14 -9.22
N LEU A 153 -21.39 7.51 -8.04
CA LEU A 153 -22.10 6.25 -7.81
C LEU A 153 -23.63 6.42 -7.88
N LEU A 154 -24.18 7.53 -7.38
CA LEU A 154 -25.62 7.84 -7.49
C LEU A 154 -26.06 8.18 -8.93
N LEU A 155 -25.25 8.91 -9.70
CA LEU A 155 -25.57 9.27 -11.09
C LEU A 155 -25.48 8.08 -12.05
N ILE A 156 -24.54 7.15 -11.82
CA ILE A 156 -24.48 5.89 -12.56
C ILE A 156 -25.71 5.03 -12.25
N PHE A 157 -26.16 4.98 -10.99
CA PHE A 157 -27.34 4.20 -10.60
C PHE A 157 -28.65 4.77 -11.18
N ILE A 158 -28.80 6.10 -11.26
CA ILE A 158 -29.97 6.76 -11.87
C ILE A 158 -29.98 6.62 -13.41
N SER A 159 -28.82 6.55 -14.08
CA SER A 159 -28.76 6.38 -15.55
C SER A 159 -29.07 4.97 -16.04
N VAL A 160 -29.08 3.97 -15.16
CA VAL A 160 -29.27 2.54 -15.50
C VAL A 160 -30.71 2.06 -15.23
N MET A 161 -31.57 2.92 -14.69
CA MET A 161 -32.99 2.63 -14.39
C MET A 161 -33.92 3.44 -15.30
#